data_AF-A0A086AXL8-F1
#
_entry.id   AF-A0A086AXL8-F1
#
_cell.length_a   1.000
_cell.length_b   1.000
_cell.length_c   1.000
_cell.angle_alpha   90.00
_cell.angle_beta   90.00
_cell.angle_gamma   90.00
#
_symmetry.space_group_name_H-M   'P 1'
#
loop_
_entity.id
_entity.type
_entity.pdbx_description
1 polymer ?
#
loop_
_entity_poly.entity_id
_entity_poly.type
_entity_poly.pdbx_seq_one_letter_code
_entity_poly.pdbx_strand_id
1 'polypeptide(L)'
;MPVELEKLIYFQNHISSGEYYSQGFGVTIDDKSGLKSWSEDEHFLARLFPVAQANGSGSFYTIWNDGTDKALNQMPVVVFGDEGGVHIVAENILQLLHLLTYDTEITVDFDSAYFYRDEDDDEESEDLSEYLKWMAGDYGLAQIEEPDELIKAAQEKYKEQFEQWFGKYFEY
;
A
#
# COMPACT_ATOMS: atom_id res chain seq x y z
N MET A 1 7.14 13.60 -7.63
CA MET A 1 6.21 12.76 -6.87
C MET A 1 5.09 12.34 -7.82
N PRO A 2 4.56 11.11 -7.76
CA PRO A 2 3.32 10.72 -8.42
C PRO A 2 2.19 11.73 -8.20
N VAL A 3 1.40 12.02 -9.25
CA VAL A 3 0.25 12.93 -9.14
C VAL A 3 -0.85 12.36 -8.24
N GLU A 4 -0.97 11.03 -8.22
CA GLU A 4 -1.91 10.29 -7.39
C GLU A 4 -1.58 10.50 -5.90
N LEU A 5 -0.30 10.54 -5.53
CA LEU A 5 0.13 10.86 -4.16
C LEU A 5 -0.11 12.33 -3.82
N GLU A 6 0.15 13.26 -4.74
CA GLU A 6 -0.15 14.69 -4.52
C GLU A 6 -1.65 14.91 -4.23
N LYS A 7 -2.52 14.26 -5.01
CA LYS A 7 -3.96 14.32 -4.80
C LYS A 7 -4.40 13.63 -3.51
N LEU A 8 -3.81 12.49 -3.16
CA LEU A 8 -4.10 11.81 -1.90
C LEU A 8 -3.68 12.66 -0.68
N ILE A 9 -2.51 13.30 -0.73
CA ILE A 9 -2.06 14.24 0.31
C ILE A 9 -3.04 15.40 0.43
N TYR A 10 -3.53 15.93 -0.69
CA TYR A 10 -4.53 16.99 -0.68
C TYR A 10 -5.83 16.50 -0.03
N PHE A 11 -6.33 15.33 -0.43
CA PHE A 11 -7.54 14.70 0.11
C PHE A 11 -7.43 14.53 1.63
N GLN A 12 -6.34 13.92 2.12
CA GLN A 12 -6.11 13.69 3.55
C GLN A 12 -5.94 14.99 4.37
N ASN A 13 -5.51 16.10 3.76
CA ASN A 13 -5.26 17.33 4.51
C ASN A 13 -6.41 18.35 4.44
N HIS A 14 -7.34 18.20 3.50
CA HIS A 14 -8.37 19.21 3.22
C HIS A 14 -9.79 18.67 3.09
N ILE A 15 -9.97 17.37 2.86
CA ILE A 15 -11.28 16.72 2.68
C ILE A 15 -11.57 15.79 3.85
N SER A 16 -10.59 14.96 4.24
CA SER A 16 -10.67 14.00 5.34
C SER A 16 -9.49 14.19 6.31
N SER A 17 -9.25 13.23 7.20
CA SER A 17 -7.99 12.99 7.93
C SER A 17 -7.52 11.55 7.75
N GLY A 18 -6.25 11.25 8.10
CA GLY A 18 -5.75 9.87 8.14
C GLY A 18 -6.61 8.98 9.04
N GLU A 19 -6.69 7.70 8.70
CA GLU A 19 -7.54 6.65 9.30
C GLU A 19 -9.05 6.85 9.12
N TYR A 20 -9.51 8.04 8.71
CA TYR A 20 -10.95 8.35 8.65
C TYR A 20 -11.59 8.00 7.30
N TYR A 21 -10.80 7.77 6.25
CA TYR A 21 -11.32 7.44 4.91
C TYR A 21 -10.99 6.02 4.43
N SER A 22 -10.15 5.33 5.19
CA SER A 22 -9.77 3.93 5.01
C SER A 22 -9.16 3.48 6.33
N GLN A 23 -9.68 2.41 6.91
CA GLN A 23 -9.21 1.91 8.20
C GLN A 23 -7.69 1.67 8.22
N GLY A 24 -7.03 2.10 9.30
CA GLY A 24 -5.59 1.93 9.54
C GLY A 24 -4.65 2.62 8.54
N PHE A 25 -5.20 3.37 7.58
CA PHE A 25 -4.43 3.98 6.50
C PHE A 25 -4.16 5.46 6.76
N GLY A 26 -2.90 5.87 6.59
CA GLY A 26 -2.52 7.28 6.65
C GLY A 26 -1.27 7.56 5.84
N VAL A 27 -1.30 8.63 5.05
CA VAL A 27 -0.16 9.03 4.23
C VAL A 27 1.00 9.49 5.11
N THR A 28 2.16 8.86 4.94
CA THR A 28 3.44 9.14 5.61
C THR A 28 4.53 9.17 4.54
N ILE A 29 4.77 10.35 3.96
CA ILE A 29 5.65 10.46 2.79
C ILE A 29 7.12 10.29 3.17
N ASP A 30 7.73 9.27 2.59
CA ASP A 30 9.16 8.98 2.61
C ASP A 30 9.78 8.86 4.00
N ASP A 31 8.97 8.47 5.00
CA ASP A 31 9.51 8.12 6.31
C ASP A 31 10.21 6.75 6.26
N LYS A 32 11.55 6.78 6.26
CA LYS A 32 12.41 5.58 6.25
C LYS A 32 12.53 4.91 7.61
N SER A 33 11.95 5.45 8.68
CA SER A 33 12.09 4.90 10.03
C SER A 33 11.70 3.41 10.09
N GLY A 34 10.57 3.06 9.47
CA GLY A 34 10.11 1.68 9.32
C GLY A 34 11.07 0.81 8.51
N LEU A 35 11.60 1.28 7.39
CA LEU A 35 12.55 0.50 6.57
C LEU A 35 13.89 0.23 7.27
N LYS A 36 14.34 1.14 8.14
CA LYS A 36 15.62 0.99 8.86
C LYS A 36 15.59 -0.11 9.93
N SER A 37 14.41 -0.55 10.37
CA SER A 37 14.32 -1.75 11.21
C SER A 37 14.60 -3.04 10.43
N TRP A 38 14.47 -3.00 9.10
CA TRP A 38 14.79 -4.11 8.21
C TRP A 38 16.26 -4.08 7.78
N SER A 39 16.70 -2.99 7.16
CA SER A 39 18.08 -2.86 6.68
C SER A 39 18.52 -1.40 6.61
N GLU A 40 19.77 -1.16 6.98
CA GLU A 40 20.44 0.14 6.84
C GLU A 40 21.23 0.27 5.52
N ASP A 41 21.21 -0.75 4.66
CA ASP A 41 21.91 -0.73 3.37
C ASP A 41 21.36 0.38 2.45
N GLU A 42 22.25 1.26 1.97
CA GLU A 42 21.86 2.41 1.16
C GLU A 42 21.23 2.00 -0.19
N HIS A 43 21.66 0.89 -0.78
CA HIS A 43 21.09 0.37 -2.02
C HIS A 43 19.70 -0.22 -1.80
N PHE A 44 19.45 -0.82 -0.64
CA PHE A 44 18.11 -1.25 -0.22
C PHE A 44 17.18 -0.03 -0.05
N LEU A 45 17.60 0.94 0.76
CA LEU A 45 16.80 2.13 1.08
C LEU A 45 16.52 3.01 -0.15
N ALA A 46 17.46 3.10 -1.09
CA ALA A 46 17.29 3.88 -2.32
C ALA A 46 16.27 3.30 -3.30
N ARG A 47 15.92 2.02 -3.16
CA ARG A 47 14.97 1.31 -4.03
C ARG A 47 13.54 1.35 -3.54
N LEU A 48 13.32 1.85 -2.33
CA LEU A 48 12.04 1.80 -1.66
C LEU A 48 11.59 3.22 -1.33
N PHE A 49 10.35 3.57 -1.62
CA PHE A 49 9.77 4.87 -1.32
C PHE A 49 8.52 4.68 -0.44
N PRO A 50 8.63 4.74 0.90
CA PRO A 50 7.49 4.66 1.81
C PRO A 50 6.47 5.75 1.50
N VAL A 51 5.19 5.38 1.50
CA VAL A 51 4.10 6.31 1.14
C VAL A 51 3.01 6.40 2.19
N ALA A 52 2.79 5.36 3.00
CA ALA A 52 1.69 5.33 3.95
C ALA A 52 1.86 4.26 5.02
N GLN A 53 1.24 4.47 6.18
CA GLN A 53 0.86 3.44 7.13
C GLN A 53 -0.19 2.51 6.52
N ALA A 54 -0.13 1.21 6.83
CA ALA A 54 -1.00 0.19 6.26
C ALA A 54 -2.01 -0.39 7.24
N ASN A 55 -1.71 -0.36 8.54
CA ASN A 55 -2.58 -0.84 9.60
C ASN A 55 -2.24 -0.17 10.95
N GLY A 56 -3.02 -0.44 12.00
CA GLY A 56 -2.81 0.13 13.33
C GLY A 56 -1.62 -0.45 14.11
N SER A 57 -1.02 -1.55 13.66
CA SER A 57 0.06 -2.25 14.38
C SER A 57 1.47 -1.84 13.95
N GLY A 58 1.60 -1.15 12.81
CA GLY A 58 2.86 -0.54 12.36
C GLY A 58 3.35 -1.03 11.00
N SER A 59 2.52 -1.78 10.27
CA SER A 59 2.78 -2.11 8.87
C SER A 59 2.72 -0.85 7.99
N PHE A 60 3.43 -0.86 6.86
CA PHE A 60 3.48 0.30 5.96
C PHE A 60 3.62 -0.08 4.48
N TYR A 61 3.08 0.78 3.62
CA TYR A 61 3.17 0.67 2.17
C TYR A 61 4.36 1.45 1.61
N THR A 62 5.00 0.84 0.61
CA THR A 62 6.19 1.37 -0.05
C THR A 62 6.11 1.13 -1.55
N ILE A 63 6.42 2.14 -2.36
CA ILE A 63 6.65 1.95 -3.80
C ILE A 63 8.05 1.35 -3.99
N TRP A 64 8.13 0.22 -4.66
CA TRP A 64 9.40 -0.45 -4.98
C TRP A 64 9.87 -0.11 -6.39
N ASN A 65 11.05 0.50 -6.48
CA ASN A 65 11.75 0.70 -7.74
C ASN A 65 12.31 -0.63 -8.26
N ASP A 66 11.54 -1.24 -9.18
CA ASP A 66 11.80 -2.54 -9.81
C ASP A 66 13.05 -2.60 -10.71
N GLY A 67 13.84 -1.52 -10.82
CA GLY A 67 15.02 -1.48 -11.69
C GLY A 67 14.76 -1.05 -13.11
N THR A 68 13.53 -0.70 -13.45
CA THR A 68 13.18 -0.16 -14.76
C THR A 68 13.20 1.37 -14.78
N ASP A 69 13.14 1.96 -15.97
CA ASP A 69 13.03 3.41 -16.17
C ASP A 69 11.57 3.92 -16.09
N LYS A 70 10.66 3.14 -15.50
CA LYS A 70 9.26 3.54 -15.31
C LYS A 70 9.16 4.73 -14.35
N ALA A 71 8.10 5.52 -14.49
CA ALA A 71 7.76 6.50 -13.48
C ALA A 71 7.33 5.82 -12.17
N LEU A 72 7.56 6.48 -11.02
CA LEU A 72 7.18 5.95 -9.69
C LEU A 72 5.71 5.54 -9.60
N ASN A 73 4.82 6.23 -10.31
CA ASN A 73 3.39 5.90 -10.31
C ASN A 73 3.03 4.66 -11.13
N GLN A 74 4.00 4.01 -11.79
CA GLN A 74 3.85 2.78 -12.54
C GLN A 74 4.63 1.62 -11.91
N MET A 75 5.26 1.87 -10.76
CA MET A 75 6.06 0.90 -10.03
C MET A 75 5.22 0.19 -8.97
N PRO A 76 5.49 -1.09 -8.70
CA PRO A 76 4.71 -1.90 -7.77
C PRO A 76 4.76 -1.34 -6.34
N VAL A 77 3.70 -1.61 -5.59
CA VAL A 77 3.60 -1.31 -4.16
C VAL A 77 3.82 -2.59 -3.37
N VAL A 78 4.68 -2.49 -2.37
CA VAL A 78 4.99 -3.53 -1.39
C VAL A 78 4.42 -3.09 -0.04
N VAL A 79 3.79 -4.03 0.68
CA VAL A 79 3.49 -3.86 2.10
C VAL A 79 4.60 -4.54 2.92
N PHE A 80 5.08 -3.84 3.93
CA PHE A 80 5.97 -4.37 4.96
C PHE A 80 5.16 -4.58 6.23
N GLY A 81 5.06 -5.84 6.64
CA GLY A 81 4.36 -6.29 7.83
C GLY A 81 5.20 -6.11 9.10
N ASP A 82 4.61 -5.62 10.17
CA ASP A 82 5.26 -5.53 11.48
C ASP A 82 5.51 -6.91 12.12
N GLU A 83 4.87 -7.97 11.62
CA GLU A 83 5.15 -9.37 11.97
C GLU A 83 6.25 -10.03 11.12
N GLY A 84 6.79 -9.34 10.10
CA GLY A 84 7.89 -9.82 9.27
C GLY A 84 7.51 -10.32 7.88
N GLY A 85 6.22 -10.29 7.51
CA GLY A 85 5.76 -10.53 6.14
C GLY A 85 6.09 -9.37 5.19
N VAL A 86 6.45 -9.64 3.93
CA VAL A 86 6.70 -8.60 2.92
C VAL A 86 6.13 -9.04 1.58
N HIS A 87 5.15 -8.30 1.07
CA HIS A 87 4.33 -8.75 -0.06
C HIS A 87 4.07 -7.64 -1.07
N ILE A 88 4.09 -7.98 -2.36
CA ILE A 88 3.56 -7.10 -3.40
C ILE A 88 2.04 -7.07 -3.27
N VAL A 89 1.44 -5.89 -3.21
CA VAL A 89 -0.02 -5.74 -3.05
C VAL A 89 -0.69 -5.04 -4.22
N ALA A 90 0.05 -4.24 -4.98
CA ALA A 90 -0.49 -3.55 -6.13
C ALA A 90 0.57 -3.37 -7.22
N GLU A 91 0.15 -3.34 -8.48
CA GLU A 91 1.05 -3.09 -9.61
C GLU A 91 1.50 -1.63 -9.69
N ASN A 92 0.78 -0.72 -9.05
CA ASN A 92 1.03 0.72 -9.04
C ASN A 92 0.22 1.43 -7.95
N ILE A 93 0.50 2.72 -7.76
CA ILE A 93 -0.16 3.53 -6.74
C ILE A 93 -1.67 3.64 -6.96
N LEU A 94 -2.16 3.69 -8.21
CA LEU A 94 -3.61 3.78 -8.47
C LEU A 94 -4.33 2.51 -8.03
N GLN A 95 -3.73 1.33 -8.24
CA GLN A 95 -4.26 0.08 -7.73
C GLN A 95 -4.26 0.02 -6.20
N LEU A 96 -3.24 0.57 -5.53
CA LEU A 96 -3.27 0.72 -4.07
C LEU A 96 -4.47 1.59 -3.64
N LEU A 97 -4.68 2.75 -4.27
CA LEU A 97 -5.84 3.60 -3.96
C LEU A 97 -7.17 2.86 -4.14
N HIS A 98 -7.27 2.01 -5.17
CA HIS A 98 -8.45 1.18 -5.36
C HIS A 98 -8.62 0.13 -4.26
N LEU A 99 -7.55 -0.53 -3.81
CA LEU A 99 -7.61 -1.47 -2.67
C LEU A 99 -8.14 -0.80 -1.41
N LEU A 100 -7.74 0.44 -1.12
CA LEU A 100 -8.19 1.19 0.06
C LEU A 100 -9.71 1.46 0.06
N THR A 101 -10.37 1.39 -1.09
CA THR A 101 -11.84 1.48 -1.14
C THR A 101 -12.52 0.29 -0.45
N TYR A 102 -11.80 -0.82 -0.23
CA TYR A 102 -12.29 -1.96 0.55
C TYR A 102 -12.38 -1.64 2.05
N ASP A 103 -11.86 -0.50 2.51
CA ASP A 103 -12.12 0.05 3.85
C ASP A 103 -11.97 -0.95 5.01
N THR A 104 -10.86 -1.67 5.03
CA THR A 104 -10.44 -2.46 6.19
C THR A 104 -8.92 -2.53 6.21
N GLU A 105 -8.35 -2.80 7.39
CA GLU A 105 -6.90 -2.92 7.52
C GLU A 105 -6.38 -4.15 6.77
N ILE A 106 -5.21 -4.01 6.14
CA ILE A 106 -4.56 -5.17 5.53
C ILE A 106 -3.96 -6.05 6.62
N THR A 107 -4.22 -7.36 6.55
CA THR A 107 -3.51 -8.36 7.33
C THR A 107 -2.25 -8.79 6.58
N VAL A 108 -1.11 -8.82 7.27
CA VAL A 108 0.18 -9.16 6.67
C VAL A 108 0.86 -10.23 7.53
N ASP A 109 0.82 -11.47 7.06
CA ASP A 109 1.54 -12.58 7.67
C ASP A 109 2.78 -12.97 6.83
N PHE A 110 3.52 -13.98 7.29
CA PHE A 110 4.73 -14.43 6.58
C PHE A 110 4.48 -14.92 5.15
N ASP A 111 3.31 -15.50 4.88
CA ASP A 111 3.02 -16.21 3.64
C ASP A 111 2.15 -15.38 2.68
N SER A 112 1.40 -14.40 3.20
CA SER A 112 0.38 -13.66 2.46
C SER A 112 0.10 -12.26 3.02
N ALA A 113 -0.52 -11.43 2.18
CA ALA A 113 -1.17 -10.20 2.57
C ALA A 113 -2.58 -10.18 1.97
N TYR A 114 -3.59 -9.92 2.80
CA TYR A 114 -5.00 -10.01 2.42
C TYR A 114 -5.85 -9.04 3.25
N PHE A 115 -7.04 -8.75 2.78
CA PHE A 115 -8.04 -8.03 3.56
C PHE A 115 -9.06 -9.02 4.11
N TYR A 116 -9.44 -8.85 5.37
CA TYR A 116 -10.48 -9.64 6.00
C TYR A 116 -11.50 -8.71 6.62
N ARG A 117 -12.76 -9.04 6.44
CA ARG A 117 -13.89 -8.24 6.88
C ARG A 117 -14.90 -9.17 7.57
N ASP A 118 -15.36 -8.80 8.76
CA ASP A 118 -16.26 -9.63 9.56
C ASP A 118 -17.68 -9.09 9.44
N GLU A 119 -18.55 -9.82 8.73
CA GLU A 119 -19.92 -9.39 8.41
C GLU A 119 -20.75 -8.95 9.64
N ASP A 120 -20.36 -9.36 10.86
CA ASP A 120 -21.05 -9.05 12.11
C ASP A 120 -20.46 -7.85 12.91
N ASP A 121 -19.27 -7.32 12.55
CA ASP A 121 -18.54 -6.27 13.32
C ASP A 121 -17.87 -5.21 12.42
N ASP A 122 -18.45 -4.96 11.24
CA ASP A 122 -17.91 -4.00 10.28
C ASP A 122 -18.43 -2.57 10.52
N GLU A 123 -17.60 -1.71 11.10
CA GLU A 123 -17.82 -0.27 11.09
C GLU A 123 -17.07 0.40 9.92
N GLU A 124 -17.81 1.04 9.01
CA GLU A 124 -17.21 1.83 7.93
C GLU A 124 -16.46 3.04 8.50
N SER A 125 -15.36 3.43 7.86
CA SER A 125 -14.62 4.64 8.19
C SER A 125 -15.53 5.87 7.99
N GLU A 126 -15.43 6.85 8.91
CA GLU A 126 -16.32 8.02 8.98
C GLU A 126 -16.47 8.77 7.64
N ASP A 127 -15.37 8.91 6.89
CA ASP A 127 -15.24 9.64 5.64
C ASP A 127 -15.08 8.69 4.42
N LEU A 128 -15.36 7.39 4.54
CA LEU A 128 -15.32 6.43 3.41
C LEU A 128 -16.11 6.97 2.20
N SER A 129 -17.30 7.53 2.46
CA SER A 129 -18.16 8.03 1.39
C SER A 129 -17.53 9.17 0.58
N GLU A 130 -16.69 10.01 1.20
CA GLU A 130 -15.95 11.06 0.50
C GLU A 130 -14.81 10.48 -0.33
N TYR A 131 -14.16 9.42 0.18
CA TYR A 131 -13.13 8.70 -0.56
C TYR A 131 -13.69 8.03 -1.81
N LEU A 132 -14.82 7.34 -1.70
CA LEU A 132 -15.49 6.69 -2.82
C LEU A 132 -15.94 7.71 -3.89
N LYS A 133 -16.47 8.87 -3.46
CA LYS A 133 -16.80 9.98 -4.38
C LYS A 133 -15.56 10.49 -5.11
N TRP A 134 -14.45 10.64 -4.40
CA TRP A 134 -13.19 11.08 -4.99
C TRP A 134 -12.64 10.04 -5.98
N MET A 135 -12.62 8.75 -5.63
CA MET A 135 -12.17 7.66 -6.50
C MET A 135 -13.03 7.54 -7.78
N ALA A 136 -14.35 7.65 -7.64
CA ALA A 136 -15.27 7.63 -8.77
C ALA A 136 -15.11 8.88 -9.66
N GLY A 137 -14.90 10.05 -9.07
CA GLY A 137 -14.77 11.32 -9.78
C GLY A 137 -13.45 11.48 -10.54
N ASP A 138 -12.33 11.21 -9.88
CA ASP A 138 -10.99 11.45 -10.41
C ASP A 138 -10.47 10.29 -11.27
N TYR A 139 -10.87 9.06 -10.96
CA TYR A 139 -10.32 7.86 -11.59
C TYR A 139 -11.38 6.97 -12.24
N GLY A 140 -12.68 7.24 -12.03
CA GLY A 140 -13.76 6.42 -12.58
C GLY A 140 -13.80 5.02 -11.97
N LEU A 141 -13.24 4.84 -10.77
CA LEU A 141 -13.19 3.55 -10.07
C LEU A 141 -14.28 3.51 -8.99
N ALA A 142 -15.04 2.41 -8.99
CA ALA A 142 -15.99 2.12 -7.93
C ALA A 142 -15.26 1.51 -6.72
N GLN A 143 -16.02 1.23 -5.66
CA GLN A 143 -15.53 0.42 -4.56
C GLN A 143 -15.15 -0.98 -5.07
N ILE A 144 -14.02 -1.50 -4.59
CA ILE A 144 -13.58 -2.86 -4.91
C ILE A 144 -14.36 -3.88 -4.07
N GLU A 145 -14.80 -4.96 -4.72
CA GLU A 145 -15.50 -6.08 -4.05
C GLU A 145 -14.56 -7.27 -3.81
N GLU A 146 -13.60 -7.49 -4.71
CA GLU A 146 -12.66 -8.63 -4.67
C GLU A 146 -11.20 -8.13 -4.61
N PRO A 147 -10.73 -7.63 -3.45
CA PRO A 147 -9.37 -7.10 -3.32
C PRO A 147 -8.29 -8.16 -3.56
N ASP A 148 -8.56 -9.41 -3.20
CA ASP A 148 -7.62 -10.53 -3.32
C ASP A 148 -7.20 -10.81 -4.77
N GLU A 149 -8.11 -10.68 -5.74
CA GLU A 149 -7.78 -10.90 -7.15
C GLU A 149 -6.83 -9.81 -7.70
N LEU A 150 -6.95 -8.57 -7.19
CA LEU A 150 -6.02 -7.49 -7.54
C LEU A 150 -4.63 -7.74 -6.94
N ILE A 151 -4.56 -8.14 -5.66
CA ILE A 151 -3.30 -8.49 -4.99
C ILE A 151 -2.63 -9.66 -5.71
N LYS A 152 -3.40 -10.70 -6.02
CA LYS A 152 -2.92 -11.90 -6.73
C LYS A 152 -2.36 -11.56 -8.10
N ALA A 153 -3.05 -10.72 -8.88
CA ALA A 153 -2.52 -10.28 -10.18
C ALA A 153 -1.19 -9.54 -10.05
N ALA A 154 -1.04 -8.68 -9.04
CA ALA A 154 0.22 -7.99 -8.77
C ALA A 154 1.34 -8.96 -8.33
N GLN A 155 1.01 -9.93 -7.48
CA GLN A 155 1.92 -11.00 -7.04
C GLN A 155 2.39 -11.86 -8.21
N GLU A 156 1.49 -12.35 -9.06
CA GLU A 156 1.82 -13.16 -10.25
C GLU A 156 2.83 -12.45 -11.17
N LYS A 157 2.79 -11.13 -11.21
CA LYS A 157 3.64 -10.32 -12.08
C LYS A 157 4.99 -9.96 -11.49
N TYR A 158 5.05 -9.64 -10.20
CA TYR A 158 6.22 -9.00 -9.59
C TYR A 158 6.88 -9.80 -8.47
N LYS A 159 6.21 -10.81 -7.89
CA LYS A 159 6.71 -11.54 -6.70
C LYS A 159 8.10 -12.12 -6.93
N GLU A 160 8.30 -12.89 -7.99
CA GLU A 160 9.58 -13.58 -8.24
C GLU A 160 10.74 -12.57 -8.37
N GLN A 161 10.53 -11.49 -9.11
CA GLN A 161 11.55 -10.45 -9.28
C GLN A 161 11.84 -9.72 -7.97
N PHE A 162 10.78 -9.43 -7.20
CA PHE A 162 10.90 -8.79 -5.90
C PHE A 162 11.70 -9.67 -4.93
N GLU A 163 11.34 -10.94 -4.78
CA GLU A 163 12.03 -11.88 -3.89
C GLU A 163 13.51 -12.06 -4.27
N GLN A 164 13.82 -12.16 -5.55
CA GLN A 164 15.22 -12.21 -6.03
C GLN A 164 16.01 -10.95 -5.70
N TRP A 165 15.37 -9.77 -5.71
CA TRP A 165 16.01 -8.52 -5.31
C TRP A 165 16.13 -8.42 -3.78
N PHE A 166 15.04 -8.70 -3.07
CA PHE A 166 14.92 -8.58 -1.62
C PHE A 166 15.88 -9.55 -0.91
N GLY A 167 15.98 -10.80 -1.36
CA GLY A 167 16.86 -11.82 -0.80
C GLY A 167 18.36 -11.53 -0.92
N LYS A 168 18.78 -10.49 -1.68
CA LYS A 168 20.18 -10.04 -1.69
C LYS A 168 20.59 -9.32 -0.41
N TYR A 169 19.62 -8.83 0.36
CA TYR A 169 19.85 -8.05 1.58
C TYR A 169 19.59 -8.86 2.85
N PHE A 170 18.87 -9.98 2.71
CA PHE A 170 18.48 -10.85 3.80
C PHE A 170 18.91 -12.27 3.42
N GLU A 171 20.12 -12.66 3.85
CA GLU A 171 20.56 -14.05 3.73
C GLU A 171 19.69 -14.92 4.66
N TYR A 172 19.05 -15.95 4.10
CA TYR A 172 18.59 -17.11 4.88
C TYR A 172 19.67 -18.19 4.89
#